data_AF-A0A2E1UZV3-F1
#
_entry.id   AF-A0A2E1UZV3-F1
#
_cell.length_a   1.000
_cell.length_b   1.000
_cell.length_c   1.000
_cell.angle_alpha   90.00
_cell.angle_beta   90.00
_cell.angle_gamma   90.00
#
_symmetry.space_group_name_H-M   'P 1'
#
loop_
_entity.id
_entity.type
_entity.pdbx_description
1 polymer ?
#
loop_
_entity_poly.entity_id
_entity_poly.type
_entity_poly.pdbx_seq_one_letter_code
_entity_poly.pdbx_strand_id
1 'polypeptide(L)'
;MLLTLNGKNKMSKKIKDNAFTIQNEINWLITLIDNRLKSFFENTEFDYISPPNIENDSSNYANFLQENQLSDMERVILISTISSYFQVQIFDKFLIKNKVLDQPFTEFGGKVVSNRNLFIPTLETISFIFHNNSIQGKIHIQTFFEDDHIFKKKNILYINYDDSFDSFLFSTLSLSAEFIQFISLGKKYRPTYSSNFPANILSTALDWEDLILDKNIIDELKTINTWVKYSVEIKNDNSLLKKINSGYKALFYGPPGTGKTLTASLLGKMNSLDVYRVDLSQIVSKYIGETEKNLSRIFDIAENKNWILFFDEAESLFSKRTSVGDSKDKFANQQTAYLLQRVENYNGLIILATNLKPNIDDAFSRRLQSVIYYKLPNKSQKLKLWMNALDSISNLTKNDLNDISTNYELSGGSIKNVIQHAWLLSKQENTEITINHIRLGIKRELNKEGKVFELD
;
A
#
# COMPACT_ATOMS: atom_id res chain seq x y z
N MET A 1 0.30 32.49 -30.83
CA MET A 1 1.36 32.48 -29.80
C MET A 1 1.46 31.05 -29.27
N LEU A 2 2.06 30.17 -30.07
CA LEU A 2 2.25 28.75 -29.77
C LEU A 2 3.49 28.62 -28.88
N LEU A 3 3.29 28.30 -27.60
CA LEU A 3 4.37 27.88 -26.72
C LEU A 3 4.90 26.53 -27.21
N THR A 4 6.08 26.58 -27.83
CA THR A 4 6.94 25.44 -28.14
C THR A 4 7.31 24.70 -26.85
N LEU A 5 6.64 23.59 -26.56
CA LEU A 5 7.06 22.59 -25.58
C LEU A 5 8.19 21.73 -26.16
N ASN A 6 9.37 22.31 -26.30
CA ASN A 6 10.60 21.57 -26.55
C ASN A 6 11.33 21.34 -25.22
N GLY A 7 11.16 20.14 -24.65
CA GLY A 7 11.93 19.72 -23.47
C GLY A 7 11.36 18.49 -22.75
N LYS A 8 11.74 17.29 -23.21
CA LYS A 8 11.68 16.00 -22.47
C LYS A 8 10.30 15.59 -21.89
N ASN A 9 9.42 15.09 -22.75
CA ASN A 9 8.43 14.08 -22.33
C ASN A 9 8.16 13.11 -23.49
N LYS A 10 9.18 12.32 -23.87
CA LYS A 10 8.93 11.15 -24.72
C LYS A 10 8.13 10.17 -23.87
N MET A 11 6.82 10.12 -24.08
CA MET A 11 5.94 9.08 -23.55
C MET A 11 6.63 7.73 -23.76
N SER A 12 6.85 6.98 -22.68
CA SER A 12 7.65 5.75 -22.74
C SER A 12 7.02 4.79 -23.75
N LYS A 13 7.84 4.01 -24.47
CA LYS A 13 7.37 3.06 -25.48
C LYS A 13 6.25 2.16 -24.93
N LYS A 14 6.42 1.68 -23.69
CA LYS A 14 5.42 0.87 -22.96
C LYS A 14 4.05 1.52 -22.84
N ILE A 15 3.98 2.84 -22.58
CA ILE A 15 2.71 3.55 -22.45
C ILE A 15 2.00 3.62 -23.80
N LYS A 16 2.74 3.86 -24.88
CA LYS A 16 2.18 3.90 -26.24
C LYS A 16 1.65 2.54 -26.67
N ASP A 17 2.43 1.49 -26.44
CA ASP A 17 2.05 0.12 -26.77
C ASP A 17 0.75 -0.25 -26.01
N ASN A 18 0.69 0.05 -24.71
CA ASN A 18 -0.51 -0.23 -23.90
C ASN A 18 -1.75 0.57 -24.33
N ALA A 19 -1.58 1.85 -24.67
CA ALA A 19 -2.69 2.66 -25.17
C ALA A 19 -3.24 2.12 -26.50
N PHE A 20 -2.35 1.64 -27.39
CA PHE A 20 -2.74 1.02 -28.65
C PHE A 20 -3.53 -0.28 -28.43
N THR A 21 -3.06 -1.16 -27.55
CA THR A 21 -3.77 -2.40 -27.20
C THR A 21 -5.16 -2.13 -26.62
N ILE A 22 -5.26 -1.20 -25.66
CA ILE A 22 -6.54 -0.82 -25.07
C ILE A 22 -7.47 -0.24 -26.15
N GLN A 23 -6.97 0.61 -27.04
CA GLN A 23 -7.80 1.17 -28.11
C GLN A 23 -8.35 0.10 -29.05
N ASN A 24 -7.57 -0.93 -29.38
CA ASN A 24 -8.05 -2.05 -30.21
C ASN A 24 -9.17 -2.83 -29.52
N GLU A 25 -9.07 -3.03 -28.21
CA GLU A 25 -10.09 -3.67 -27.39
C GLU A 25 -11.35 -2.82 -27.25
N ILE A 26 -11.22 -1.50 -27.13
CA ILE A 26 -12.37 -0.58 -27.15
C ILE A 26 -13.06 -0.64 -28.53
N ASN A 27 -12.30 -0.66 -29.63
CA ASN A 27 -12.87 -0.78 -30.97
C ASN A 27 -13.64 -2.09 -31.16
N TRP A 28 -13.12 -3.18 -30.57
CA TRP A 28 -13.83 -4.46 -30.51
C TRP A 28 -15.14 -4.35 -29.71
N LEU A 29 -15.11 -3.73 -28.52
CA LEU A 29 -16.32 -3.48 -27.72
C LEU A 29 -17.36 -2.64 -28.47
N ILE A 30 -16.94 -1.58 -29.16
CA ILE A 30 -17.84 -0.74 -29.97
C ILE A 30 -18.56 -1.60 -31.02
N THR A 31 -17.82 -2.46 -31.72
CA THR A 31 -18.38 -3.32 -32.76
C THR A 31 -19.32 -4.39 -32.17
N LEU A 32 -18.99 -4.95 -31.00
CA LEU A 32 -19.89 -5.85 -30.27
C LEU A 32 -21.20 -5.17 -29.85
N ILE A 33 -21.13 -3.94 -29.34
CA ILE A 33 -22.32 -3.15 -28.98
C ILE A 33 -23.19 -2.92 -30.22
N ASP A 34 -22.58 -2.56 -31.35
CA ASP A 34 -23.32 -2.33 -32.61
C ASP A 34 -24.01 -3.61 -33.09
N ASN A 35 -23.29 -4.73 -33.12
CA ASN A 35 -23.85 -6.02 -33.53
C ASN A 35 -24.96 -6.48 -32.57
N ARG A 36 -24.83 -6.23 -31.27
CA ARG A 36 -25.87 -6.55 -30.28
C ARG A 36 -27.13 -5.71 -30.49
N LEU A 37 -26.98 -4.39 -30.61
CA LEU A 37 -28.13 -3.50 -30.81
C LEU A 37 -28.84 -3.82 -32.14
N LYS A 38 -28.07 -4.10 -33.20
CA LYS A 38 -28.62 -4.55 -34.48
C LYS A 38 -29.43 -5.84 -34.33
N SER A 39 -28.84 -6.86 -33.70
CA SER A 39 -29.53 -8.14 -33.40
C SER A 39 -30.81 -7.93 -32.58
N PHE A 40 -30.78 -7.05 -31.60
CA PHE A 40 -31.95 -6.72 -30.75
C PHE A 40 -33.07 -6.02 -31.52
N PHE A 41 -32.76 -5.00 -32.34
CA PHE A 41 -33.79 -4.25 -33.07
C PHE A 41 -34.31 -4.96 -34.31
N GLU A 42 -33.45 -5.72 -35.00
CA GLU A 42 -33.82 -6.45 -36.22
C GLU A 42 -34.32 -7.88 -35.95
N ASN A 43 -34.26 -8.36 -34.70
CA ASN A 43 -34.54 -9.74 -34.31
C ASN A 43 -33.72 -10.76 -35.14
N THR A 44 -32.45 -10.45 -35.39
CA THR A 44 -31.50 -11.31 -36.12
C THR A 44 -30.56 -12.04 -35.16
N GLU A 45 -29.91 -13.10 -35.66
CA GLU A 45 -28.86 -13.79 -34.88
C GLU A 45 -27.74 -12.83 -34.52
N PHE A 46 -27.14 -13.05 -33.35
CA PHE A 46 -26.05 -12.20 -32.86
C PHE A 46 -24.76 -12.51 -33.62
N ASP A 47 -24.32 -11.55 -34.43
CA ASP A 47 -23.04 -11.60 -35.13
C ASP A 47 -21.88 -11.36 -34.16
N TYR A 48 -21.40 -12.45 -33.55
CA TYR A 48 -20.29 -12.40 -32.60
C TYR A 48 -18.94 -12.28 -33.32
N ILE A 49 -18.11 -11.34 -32.86
CA ILE A 49 -16.73 -11.18 -33.32
C ILE A 49 -15.74 -11.56 -32.22
N SER A 50 -14.74 -12.36 -32.59
CA SER A 50 -13.67 -12.73 -31.66
C SER A 50 -12.86 -11.50 -31.23
N PRO A 51 -12.32 -11.50 -29.99
CA PRO A 51 -11.54 -10.38 -29.50
C PRO A 51 -10.20 -10.21 -30.26
N PRO A 52 -9.57 -9.03 -30.18
CA PRO A 52 -8.28 -8.79 -30.82
C PRO A 52 -7.21 -9.80 -30.37
N ASN A 53 -6.41 -10.30 -31.31
CA ASN A 53 -5.27 -11.16 -30.99
C ASN A 53 -4.20 -10.35 -30.24
N ILE A 54 -3.79 -10.87 -29.09
CA ILE A 54 -2.79 -10.27 -28.19
C ILE A 54 -1.51 -11.09 -28.08
N GLU A 55 -1.37 -12.25 -28.73
CA GLU A 55 -0.26 -13.22 -28.54
C GLU A 55 1.14 -12.59 -28.67
N ASN A 56 1.32 -11.67 -29.61
CA ASN A 56 2.60 -10.99 -29.86
C ASN A 56 2.68 -9.58 -29.25
N ASP A 57 1.73 -9.22 -28.38
CA ASP A 57 1.65 -7.90 -27.77
C ASP A 57 2.34 -7.89 -26.40
N SER A 58 3.43 -7.13 -26.30
CA SER A 58 4.23 -7.00 -25.08
C SER A 58 3.76 -5.92 -24.11
N SER A 59 2.60 -5.29 -24.35
CA SER A 59 2.03 -4.30 -23.45
C SER A 59 1.62 -4.90 -22.11
N ASN A 60 1.53 -4.07 -21.07
CA ASN A 60 1.18 -4.55 -19.73
C ASN A 60 -0.25 -5.13 -19.69
N TYR A 61 -1.17 -4.52 -20.43
CA TYR A 61 -2.55 -4.98 -20.57
C TYR A 61 -2.60 -6.33 -21.28
N ALA A 62 -1.93 -6.49 -22.43
CA ALA A 62 -1.87 -7.78 -23.12
C ALA A 62 -1.23 -8.88 -22.26
N ASN A 63 -0.08 -8.60 -21.63
CA ASN A 63 0.55 -9.55 -20.72
C ASN A 63 -0.38 -9.95 -19.58
N PHE A 64 -1.12 -9.00 -19.00
CA PHE A 64 -2.10 -9.30 -17.95
C PHE A 64 -3.23 -10.21 -18.46
N LEU A 65 -3.75 -9.96 -19.66
CA LEU A 65 -4.78 -10.83 -20.24
C LEU A 65 -4.24 -12.25 -20.49
N GLN A 66 -3.03 -12.39 -21.02
CA GLN A 66 -2.39 -13.67 -21.32
C GLN A 66 -2.01 -14.47 -20.07
N GLU A 67 -1.31 -13.84 -19.11
CA GLU A 67 -0.85 -14.48 -17.87
C GLU A 67 -2.00 -15.10 -17.07
N ASN A 68 -3.20 -14.56 -17.25
CA ASN A 68 -4.38 -14.94 -16.50
C ASN A 68 -5.43 -15.66 -17.34
N GLN A 69 -5.17 -15.85 -18.64
CA GLN A 69 -6.04 -16.57 -19.57
C GLN A 69 -7.50 -16.10 -19.54
N LEU A 70 -7.72 -14.78 -19.54
CA LEU A 70 -9.07 -14.21 -19.47
C LEU A 70 -9.90 -14.64 -20.69
N SER A 71 -11.09 -15.16 -20.43
CA SER A 71 -12.13 -15.42 -21.42
C SER A 71 -12.63 -14.15 -22.10
N ASP A 72 -13.31 -14.31 -23.22
CA ASP A 72 -13.90 -13.21 -23.97
C ASP A 72 -14.88 -12.39 -23.11
N MET A 73 -15.63 -13.05 -22.22
CA MET A 73 -16.57 -12.37 -21.32
C MET A 73 -15.87 -11.53 -20.27
N GLU A 74 -14.81 -12.06 -19.67
CA GLU A 74 -13.97 -11.31 -18.74
C GLU A 74 -13.31 -10.11 -19.41
N ARG A 75 -12.87 -10.27 -20.67
CA ARG A 75 -12.32 -9.16 -21.46
C ARG A 75 -13.34 -8.05 -21.70
N VAL A 76 -14.61 -8.36 -22.00
CA VAL A 76 -15.65 -7.31 -22.11
C VAL A 76 -15.96 -6.66 -20.78
N ILE A 77 -16.08 -7.43 -19.68
CA ILE A 77 -16.30 -6.85 -18.35
C ILE A 77 -15.20 -5.84 -18.05
N LEU A 78 -13.94 -6.24 -18.28
CA LEU A 78 -12.77 -5.42 -18.04
C LEU A 78 -12.70 -4.20 -18.95
N ILE A 79 -12.83 -4.38 -20.27
CA ILE A 79 -12.74 -3.28 -21.24
C ILE A 79 -13.95 -2.34 -21.15
N SER A 80 -15.13 -2.83 -20.77
CA SER A 80 -16.29 -1.98 -20.51
C SER A 80 -16.01 -1.07 -19.32
N THR A 81 -15.43 -1.63 -18.25
CA THR A 81 -15.03 -0.85 -17.08
C THR A 81 -13.94 0.16 -17.44
N ILE A 82 -12.90 -0.24 -18.19
CA ILE A 82 -11.84 0.67 -18.69
C ILE A 82 -12.42 1.79 -19.55
N SER A 83 -13.35 1.46 -20.45
CA SER A 83 -14.00 2.44 -21.33
C SER A 83 -14.74 3.51 -20.55
N SER A 84 -15.36 3.18 -19.41
CA SER A 84 -16.00 4.18 -18.53
C SER A 84 -15.03 5.26 -18.00
N TYR A 85 -13.72 5.01 -17.99
CA TYR A 85 -12.71 6.00 -17.58
C TYR A 85 -12.12 6.79 -18.77
N PHE A 86 -11.94 6.14 -19.93
CA PHE A 86 -11.21 6.73 -21.05
C PHE A 86 -12.10 7.17 -22.23
N GLN A 87 -13.22 6.46 -22.48
CA GLN A 87 -14.13 6.68 -23.61
C GLN A 87 -15.58 6.32 -23.24
N VAL A 88 -16.15 6.96 -22.21
CA VAL A 88 -17.51 6.65 -21.71
C VAL A 88 -18.61 6.81 -22.77
N GLN A 89 -18.41 7.73 -23.72
CA GLN A 89 -19.37 8.03 -24.78
C GLN A 89 -19.71 6.86 -25.72
N ILE A 90 -18.92 5.76 -25.71
CA ILE A 90 -19.25 4.57 -26.49
C ILE A 90 -20.58 3.93 -26.07
N PHE A 91 -21.01 4.15 -24.82
CA PHE A 91 -22.23 3.60 -24.27
C PHE A 91 -23.46 4.50 -24.51
N ASP A 92 -23.30 5.71 -25.03
CA ASP A 92 -24.43 6.63 -25.25
C ASP A 92 -25.44 6.07 -26.27
N LYS A 93 -25.05 5.06 -27.06
CA LYS A 93 -25.95 4.28 -27.92
C LYS A 93 -27.07 3.58 -27.15
N PHE A 94 -26.91 3.33 -25.85
CA PHE A 94 -27.95 2.76 -24.99
C PHE A 94 -28.97 3.80 -24.50
N LEU A 95 -28.78 5.10 -24.78
CA LEU A 95 -29.77 6.15 -24.49
C LEU A 95 -30.93 6.17 -25.49
N ILE A 96 -30.94 5.27 -26.48
CA ILE A 96 -32.05 5.14 -27.44
C ILE A 96 -33.34 4.85 -26.67
N LYS A 97 -34.37 5.65 -26.95
CA LYS A 97 -35.69 5.48 -26.36
C LYS A 97 -36.57 4.58 -27.21
N ASN A 98 -37.42 3.82 -26.53
CA ASN A 98 -38.56 3.17 -27.14
C ASN A 98 -39.57 4.24 -27.59
N LYS A 99 -39.80 4.34 -28.91
CA LYS A 99 -40.70 5.35 -29.50
C LYS A 99 -42.15 5.25 -29.03
N VAL A 100 -42.59 4.07 -28.60
CA VAL A 100 -43.97 3.83 -28.15
C VAL A 100 -44.15 4.29 -26.70
N LEU A 101 -43.15 4.05 -25.85
CA LEU A 101 -43.22 4.33 -24.42
C LEU A 101 -42.61 5.68 -24.01
N ASP A 102 -41.88 6.34 -24.93
CA ASP A 102 -41.02 7.51 -24.67
C ASP A 102 -40.04 7.31 -23.48
N GLN A 103 -39.67 6.06 -23.25
CA GLN A 103 -38.78 5.62 -22.18
C GLN A 103 -37.56 4.88 -22.74
N PRO A 104 -36.40 4.95 -22.08
CA PRO A 104 -35.28 4.06 -22.39
C PRO A 104 -35.68 2.58 -22.27
N PHE A 105 -35.01 1.72 -23.03
CA PHE A 105 -35.17 0.27 -22.87
C PHE A 105 -34.60 -0.17 -21.52
N THR A 106 -35.42 -0.82 -20.70
CA THR A 106 -35.00 -1.29 -19.37
C THR A 106 -34.01 -2.44 -19.48
N GLU A 107 -34.07 -3.20 -20.58
CA GLU A 107 -33.19 -4.33 -20.87
C GLU A 107 -31.72 -3.90 -21.05
N PHE A 108 -31.47 -2.64 -21.38
CA PHE A 108 -30.12 -2.11 -21.55
C PHE A 108 -29.44 -1.80 -20.21
N GLY A 109 -30.21 -1.69 -19.12
CA GLY A 109 -29.71 -1.29 -17.81
C GLY A 109 -29.06 0.10 -17.84
N GLY A 110 -27.97 0.25 -17.10
CA GLY A 110 -27.17 1.47 -17.05
C GLY A 110 -27.70 2.55 -16.13
N LYS A 111 -26.80 3.44 -15.71
CA LYS A 111 -27.11 4.62 -14.91
C LYS A 111 -26.91 5.87 -15.74
N VAL A 112 -27.99 6.63 -15.94
CA VAL A 112 -27.96 7.89 -16.67
C VAL A 112 -27.63 9.03 -15.71
N VAL A 113 -26.56 9.78 -16.01
CA VAL A 113 -26.17 10.95 -15.23
C VAL A 113 -26.84 12.20 -15.82
N SER A 114 -27.92 12.65 -15.19
CA SER A 114 -28.84 13.69 -15.69
C SER A 114 -28.16 15.01 -16.08
N ASN A 115 -27.05 15.38 -15.44
CA ASN A 115 -26.38 16.66 -15.70
C ASN A 115 -25.49 16.65 -16.95
N ARG A 116 -25.15 15.48 -17.50
CA ARG A 116 -24.23 15.36 -18.65
C ARG A 116 -24.74 14.46 -19.76
N ASN A 117 -25.94 13.89 -19.62
CA ASN A 117 -26.48 12.85 -20.51
C ASN A 117 -25.47 11.73 -20.80
N LEU A 118 -24.74 11.31 -19.75
CA LEU A 118 -23.78 10.22 -19.85
C LEU A 118 -24.45 8.92 -19.43
N PHE A 119 -24.21 7.86 -20.20
CA PHE A 119 -24.61 6.51 -19.83
C PHE A 119 -23.44 5.77 -19.17
N ILE A 120 -23.60 5.37 -17.90
CA ILE A 120 -22.64 4.53 -17.19
C ILE A 120 -23.15 3.08 -17.25
N PRO A 121 -22.41 2.13 -17.85
CA PRO A 121 -22.86 0.74 -17.95
C PRO A 121 -22.96 0.09 -16.56
N THR A 122 -24.04 -0.63 -16.33
CA THR A 122 -24.18 -1.53 -15.18
C THR A 122 -23.82 -2.96 -15.56
N LEU A 123 -23.82 -3.87 -14.60
CA LEU A 123 -23.66 -5.30 -14.86
C LEU A 123 -24.78 -5.84 -15.76
N GLU A 124 -25.99 -5.27 -15.69
CA GLU A 124 -27.06 -5.56 -16.64
C GLU A 124 -26.69 -5.16 -18.07
N THR A 125 -26.12 -3.97 -18.28
CA THR A 125 -25.64 -3.55 -19.61
C THR A 125 -24.61 -4.51 -20.17
N ILE A 126 -23.64 -4.93 -19.34
CA ILE A 126 -22.58 -5.84 -19.77
C ILE A 126 -23.15 -7.23 -20.10
N SER A 127 -24.09 -7.73 -19.29
CA SER A 127 -24.81 -8.97 -19.57
C SER A 127 -25.62 -8.89 -20.86
N PHE A 128 -26.31 -7.77 -21.11
CA PHE A 128 -27.05 -7.51 -22.34
C PHE A 128 -26.17 -7.58 -23.60
N ILE A 129 -24.96 -7.00 -23.55
CA ILE A 129 -24.00 -7.04 -24.67
C ILE A 129 -23.70 -8.48 -25.11
N PHE A 130 -23.58 -9.44 -24.18
CA PHE A 130 -23.23 -10.82 -24.50
C PHE A 130 -24.41 -11.79 -24.64
N HIS A 131 -25.45 -11.59 -23.85
CA HIS A 131 -26.51 -12.58 -23.66
C HIS A 131 -27.91 -12.03 -23.94
N ASN A 132 -28.02 -10.80 -24.44
CA ASN A 132 -29.31 -10.12 -24.59
C ASN A 132 -30.08 -10.16 -23.24
N ASN A 133 -31.41 -10.25 -23.25
CA ASN A 133 -32.22 -10.36 -22.04
C ASN A 133 -32.29 -11.80 -21.45
N SER A 134 -31.28 -12.64 -21.69
CA SER A 134 -31.28 -14.02 -21.18
C SER A 134 -31.02 -14.08 -19.68
N ILE A 135 -31.90 -14.78 -18.94
CA ILE A 135 -31.74 -15.04 -17.51
C ILE A 135 -30.45 -15.82 -17.23
N GLN A 136 -30.09 -16.76 -18.11
CA GLN A 136 -28.85 -17.54 -17.96
C GLN A 136 -27.62 -16.62 -17.98
N GLY A 137 -27.60 -15.61 -18.85
CA GLY A 137 -26.51 -14.62 -18.90
C GLY A 137 -26.45 -13.75 -17.65
N LYS A 138 -27.62 -13.35 -17.13
CA LYS A 138 -27.75 -12.58 -15.87
C LYS A 138 -27.26 -13.36 -14.64
N ILE A 139 -27.40 -14.69 -14.63
CA ILE A 139 -26.83 -15.54 -13.57
C ILE A 139 -25.33 -15.74 -13.80
N HIS A 140 -24.93 -16.04 -15.03
CA HIS A 140 -23.53 -16.29 -15.37
C HIS A 140 -22.62 -15.10 -15.04
N ILE A 141 -23.08 -13.85 -15.21
CA ILE A 141 -22.24 -12.69 -14.89
C ILE A 141 -21.88 -12.60 -13.39
N GLN A 142 -22.67 -13.21 -12.50
CA GLN A 142 -22.41 -13.21 -11.05
C GLN A 142 -21.15 -14.02 -10.69
N THR A 143 -20.85 -15.08 -11.45
CA THR A 143 -19.73 -15.99 -11.14
C THR A 143 -18.37 -15.30 -11.29
N PHE A 144 -18.26 -14.24 -12.11
CA PHE A 144 -17.04 -13.46 -12.27
C PHE A 144 -16.72 -12.53 -11.09
N PHE A 145 -17.59 -12.47 -10.07
CA PHE A 145 -17.43 -11.61 -8.90
C PHE A 145 -17.43 -12.38 -7.58
N GLU A 146 -17.34 -13.71 -7.64
CA GLU A 146 -17.07 -14.56 -6.48
C GLU A 146 -15.67 -14.30 -5.89
N ASP A 147 -15.48 -14.69 -4.62
CA ASP A 147 -14.25 -14.42 -3.85
C ASP A 147 -12.98 -14.98 -4.51
N ASP A 148 -13.09 -16.13 -5.17
CA ASP A 148 -11.97 -16.81 -5.82
C ASP A 148 -11.67 -16.29 -7.23
N HIS A 149 -12.54 -15.46 -7.79
CA HIS A 149 -12.37 -14.95 -9.14
C HIS A 149 -11.21 -13.95 -9.25
N ILE A 150 -10.54 -13.92 -10.40
CA ILE A 150 -9.34 -13.10 -10.59
C ILE A 150 -9.57 -11.61 -10.33
N PHE A 151 -10.74 -11.08 -10.69
CA PHE A 151 -11.06 -9.67 -10.50
C PHE A 151 -11.00 -9.26 -9.03
N LYS A 152 -11.41 -10.14 -8.11
CA LYS A 152 -11.35 -9.90 -6.67
C LYS A 152 -9.99 -10.30 -6.10
N LYS A 153 -9.49 -11.49 -6.45
CA LYS A 153 -8.21 -12.03 -5.98
C LYS A 153 -7.02 -11.14 -6.31
N LYS A 154 -6.99 -10.52 -7.49
CA LYS A 154 -5.94 -9.57 -7.90
C LYS A 154 -6.34 -8.10 -7.72
N ASN A 155 -7.47 -7.84 -7.08
CA ASN A 155 -7.93 -6.50 -6.73
C ASN A 155 -8.04 -5.58 -7.96
N ILE A 156 -8.68 -6.07 -9.03
CA ILE A 156 -8.78 -5.42 -10.35
C ILE A 156 -10.03 -4.54 -10.43
N LEU A 157 -11.18 -5.10 -10.04
CA LEU A 157 -12.50 -4.47 -10.15
C LEU A 157 -13.21 -4.41 -8.79
N TYR A 158 -13.98 -3.36 -8.59
CA TYR A 158 -14.92 -3.23 -7.48
C TYR A 158 -16.34 -3.02 -8.01
N ILE A 159 -17.30 -3.63 -7.32
CA ILE A 159 -18.71 -3.39 -7.54
C ILE A 159 -19.12 -2.19 -6.69
N ASN A 160 -19.70 -1.18 -7.33
CA ASN A 160 -20.37 -0.09 -6.63
C ASN A 160 -21.86 -0.42 -6.59
N TYR A 161 -22.31 -0.92 -5.45
CA TYR A 161 -23.72 -1.19 -5.19
C TYR A 161 -24.51 0.13 -5.20
N ASP A 162 -25.71 0.09 -5.77
CA ASP A 162 -26.64 1.22 -5.72
C ASP A 162 -27.58 1.02 -4.52
N ASP A 163 -27.45 1.87 -3.50
CA ASP A 163 -28.25 1.78 -2.27
C ASP A 163 -29.77 1.92 -2.52
N SER A 164 -30.18 2.37 -3.71
CA SER A 164 -31.59 2.51 -4.07
C SER A 164 -32.25 1.22 -4.54
N PHE A 165 -31.48 0.21 -4.96
CA PHE A 165 -32.01 -1.06 -5.47
C PHE A 165 -31.16 -2.26 -5.04
N ASP A 166 -31.77 -3.25 -4.38
CA ASP A 166 -31.11 -4.48 -3.89
C ASP A 166 -30.74 -5.51 -4.99
N SER A 167 -30.54 -5.08 -6.24
CA SER A 167 -30.18 -5.99 -7.34
C SER A 167 -28.71 -5.83 -7.74
N PHE A 168 -27.99 -6.95 -7.70
CA PHE A 168 -26.61 -7.07 -8.19
C PHE A 168 -26.43 -6.48 -9.59
N LEU A 169 -27.40 -6.68 -10.49
CA LEU A 169 -27.32 -6.28 -11.90
C LEU A 169 -27.37 -4.75 -12.12
N PHE A 170 -27.94 -3.99 -11.20
CA PHE A 170 -27.96 -2.52 -11.28
C PHE A 170 -26.66 -1.87 -10.78
N SER A 171 -25.74 -2.67 -10.25
CA SER A 171 -24.45 -2.16 -9.79
C SER A 171 -23.56 -1.74 -10.96
N THR A 172 -22.75 -0.72 -10.73
CA THR A 172 -21.71 -0.27 -11.67
C THR A 172 -20.35 -0.83 -11.27
N LEU A 173 -19.37 -0.79 -12.19
CA LEU A 173 -18.01 -1.27 -11.93
C LEU A 173 -17.01 -0.12 -11.87
N SER A 174 -16.02 -0.27 -10.99
CA SER A 174 -14.87 0.63 -10.87
C SER A 174 -13.57 -0.17 -10.98
N LEU A 175 -12.54 0.43 -11.60
CA LEU A 175 -11.18 -0.13 -11.56
C LEU A 175 -10.51 0.21 -10.23
N SER A 176 -9.64 -0.67 -9.76
CA SER A 176 -8.73 -0.31 -8.68
C SER A 176 -7.70 0.72 -9.15
N ALA A 177 -7.31 1.63 -8.26
CA ALA A 177 -6.26 2.60 -8.53
C ALA A 177 -4.93 1.93 -8.93
N GLU A 178 -4.68 0.74 -8.39
CA GLU A 178 -3.55 -0.11 -8.78
C GLU A 178 -3.64 -0.51 -10.25
N PHE A 179 -4.76 -1.08 -10.66
CA PHE A 179 -4.89 -1.58 -12.02
C PHE A 179 -4.83 -0.42 -13.03
N ILE A 180 -5.44 0.73 -12.71
CA ILE A 180 -5.31 1.96 -13.52
C ILE A 180 -3.85 2.36 -13.66
N GLN A 181 -3.07 2.37 -12.58
CA GLN A 181 -1.65 2.75 -12.64
C GLN A 181 -0.81 1.73 -13.41
N PHE A 182 -1.10 0.44 -13.25
CA PHE A 182 -0.44 -0.65 -13.96
C PHE A 182 -0.65 -0.52 -15.48
N ILE A 183 -1.88 -0.37 -15.94
CA ILE A 183 -2.18 -0.21 -17.38
C ILE A 183 -1.70 1.15 -17.91
N SER A 184 -1.78 2.23 -17.11
CA SER A 184 -1.44 3.58 -17.60
C SER A 184 0.06 3.87 -17.61
N LEU A 185 0.79 3.49 -16.56
CA LEU A 185 2.20 3.85 -16.36
C LEU A 185 3.16 2.66 -16.46
N GLY A 186 2.66 1.43 -16.41
CA GLY A 186 3.49 0.22 -16.39
C GLY A 186 4.40 0.09 -15.17
N LYS A 187 4.02 0.73 -14.05
CA LYS A 187 4.76 0.69 -12.79
C LYS A 187 3.96 -0.10 -11.76
N LYS A 188 4.67 -0.78 -10.86
CA LYS A 188 4.06 -1.39 -9.66
C LYS A 188 3.36 -0.29 -8.86
N TYR A 189 2.13 -0.55 -8.45
CA TYR A 189 1.38 0.38 -7.62
C TYR A 189 2.08 0.59 -6.29
N ARG A 190 2.45 1.84 -6.02
CA ARG A 190 3.16 2.27 -4.81
C ARG A 190 2.37 3.45 -4.22
N PRO A 191 1.31 3.18 -3.44
CA PRO A 191 0.49 4.24 -2.88
C PRO A 191 1.32 5.16 -2.01
N THR A 192 1.09 6.45 -2.16
CA THR A 192 1.62 7.47 -1.26
C THR A 192 0.55 7.85 -0.24
N TYR A 193 0.96 8.51 0.84
CA TYR A 193 0.03 8.96 1.87
C TYR A 193 -1.07 9.84 1.29
N SER A 194 -2.31 9.54 1.68
CA SER A 194 -3.51 10.30 1.35
C SER A 194 -4.55 10.12 2.45
N SER A 195 -5.63 10.91 2.42
CA SER A 195 -6.76 10.75 3.36
C SER A 195 -7.31 9.32 3.39
N ASN A 196 -7.26 8.63 2.24
CA ASN A 196 -7.81 7.29 2.06
C ASN A 196 -6.74 6.18 2.20
N PHE A 197 -5.48 6.55 2.43
CA PHE A 197 -4.37 5.61 2.61
C PHE A 197 -3.32 6.24 3.56
N PRO A 198 -3.52 6.14 4.88
CA PRO A 198 -2.67 6.82 5.87
C PRO A 198 -1.36 6.05 6.15
N ALA A 199 -0.64 5.66 5.09
CA ALA A 199 0.65 4.98 5.20
C ALA A 199 1.69 5.59 4.25
N ASN A 200 2.95 5.59 4.69
CA ASN A 200 4.08 6.15 3.95
C ASN A 200 5.13 5.06 3.69
N ILE A 201 5.77 5.10 2.52
CA ILE A 201 6.90 4.21 2.25
C ILE A 201 8.10 4.64 3.10
N LEU A 202 8.66 3.70 3.84
CA LEU A 202 9.95 3.85 4.50
C LEU A 202 11.08 3.48 3.55
N SER A 203 12.08 4.35 3.48
CA SER A 203 13.32 4.10 2.76
C SER A 203 14.49 4.69 3.53
N THR A 204 15.68 4.14 3.31
CA THR A 204 16.91 4.62 3.93
C THR A 204 18.05 4.54 2.91
N ALA A 205 18.96 5.51 2.97
CA ALA A 205 20.20 5.47 2.20
C ALA A 205 21.24 4.54 2.84
N LEU A 206 21.15 4.32 4.17
CA LEU A 206 22.08 3.50 4.94
C LEU A 206 22.00 2.01 4.56
N ASP A 207 23.07 1.29 4.87
CA ASP A 207 23.20 -0.15 4.65
C ASP A 207 23.14 -0.95 5.97
N TRP A 208 23.12 -2.27 5.87
CA TRP A 208 22.96 -3.14 7.04
C TRP A 208 24.14 -3.02 8.02
N GLU A 209 25.32 -2.73 7.49
CA GLU A 209 26.57 -2.54 8.22
C GLU A 209 26.56 -1.28 9.08
N ASP A 210 25.75 -0.28 8.73
CA ASP A 210 25.56 0.95 9.51
C ASP A 210 24.71 0.72 10.77
N LEU A 211 24.00 -0.41 10.85
CA LEU A 211 23.15 -0.75 11.98
C LEU A 211 23.97 -1.35 13.12
N ILE A 212 24.34 -0.50 14.08
CA ILE A 212 25.14 -0.91 15.25
C ILE A 212 24.21 -1.28 16.40
N LEU A 213 24.08 -2.59 16.65
CA LEU A 213 23.24 -3.17 17.71
C LEU A 213 24.00 -4.25 18.50
N ASP A 214 23.40 -4.72 19.61
CA ASP A 214 23.89 -5.86 20.36
C ASP A 214 23.79 -7.15 19.53
N LYS A 215 24.73 -8.09 19.74
CA LYS A 215 24.79 -9.36 19.00
C LYS A 215 23.47 -10.15 19.11
N ASN A 216 22.88 -10.19 20.30
CA ASN A 216 21.61 -10.90 20.53
C ASN A 216 20.49 -10.33 19.66
N ILE A 217 20.40 -8.99 19.56
CA ILE A 217 19.41 -8.32 18.71
C ILE A 217 19.68 -8.66 17.24
N ILE A 218 20.94 -8.62 16.80
CA ILE A 218 21.30 -8.96 15.43
C ILE A 218 20.89 -10.40 15.08
N ASP A 219 21.06 -11.35 16.01
CA ASP A 219 20.69 -12.75 15.78
C ASP A 219 19.15 -12.96 15.72
N GLU A 220 18.38 -12.23 16.52
CA GLU A 220 16.91 -12.18 16.36
C GLU A 220 16.50 -11.57 15.02
N LEU A 221 17.14 -10.48 14.60
CA LEU A 221 16.87 -9.84 13.30
C LEU A 221 17.23 -10.74 12.12
N LYS A 222 18.28 -11.55 12.22
CA LYS A 222 18.60 -12.58 11.21
C LYS A 222 17.50 -13.63 11.10
N THR A 223 16.85 -13.98 12.22
CA THR A 223 15.72 -14.91 12.22
C THR A 223 14.54 -14.32 11.45
N ILE A 224 14.22 -13.04 11.69
CA ILE A 224 13.19 -12.32 10.93
C ILE A 224 13.56 -12.28 9.44
N ASN A 225 14.80 -11.90 9.10
CA ASN A 225 15.27 -11.83 7.72
C ASN A 225 15.22 -13.19 7.00
N THR A 226 15.56 -14.27 7.71
CA THR A 226 15.47 -15.64 7.19
C THR A 226 14.02 -15.98 6.86
N TRP A 227 13.09 -15.68 7.78
CA TRP A 227 11.67 -15.88 7.50
C TRP A 227 11.20 -15.09 6.28
N VAL A 228 11.60 -13.82 6.12
CA VAL A 228 11.22 -13.01 4.95
C VAL A 228 11.68 -13.66 3.65
N LYS A 229 12.93 -14.14 3.59
CA LYS A 229 13.50 -14.79 2.41
C LYS A 229 12.76 -16.06 2.00
N TYR A 230 12.37 -16.88 2.97
CA TYR A 230 11.74 -18.19 2.73
C TYR A 230 10.20 -18.16 2.84
N SER A 231 9.60 -16.99 3.07
CA SER A 231 8.14 -16.83 3.24
C SER A 231 7.33 -17.35 2.04
N VAL A 232 7.86 -17.23 0.81
CA VAL A 232 7.21 -17.74 -0.41
C VAL A 232 7.24 -19.28 -0.47
N GLU A 233 8.32 -19.91 0.00
CA GLU A 233 8.43 -21.36 0.08
C GLU A 233 7.42 -21.94 1.07
N ILE A 234 7.27 -21.31 2.24
CA ILE A 234 6.26 -21.66 3.24
C ILE A 234 4.85 -21.60 2.63
N LYS A 235 4.56 -20.62 1.77
CA LYS A 235 3.25 -20.47 1.12
C LYS A 235 2.98 -21.51 0.02
N ASN A 236 4.01 -22.03 -0.62
CA ASN A 236 3.86 -22.98 -1.72
C ASN A 236 3.87 -24.44 -1.26
N ASP A 237 4.38 -24.73 -0.05
CA ASP A 237 4.39 -26.07 0.53
C ASP A 237 3.18 -26.30 1.45
N ASN A 238 2.23 -27.11 0.98
CA ASN A 238 1.02 -27.50 1.73
C ASN A 238 1.31 -28.18 3.08
N SER A 239 2.47 -28.82 3.24
CA SER A 239 2.86 -29.47 4.50
C SER A 239 3.38 -28.47 5.52
N LEU A 240 4.08 -27.43 5.07
CA LEU A 240 4.57 -26.32 5.90
C LEU A 240 3.42 -25.38 6.28
N LEU A 241 2.54 -25.04 5.33
CA LEU A 241 1.35 -24.22 5.59
C LEU A 241 0.48 -24.73 6.75
N LYS A 242 0.38 -26.06 6.90
CA LYS A 242 -0.40 -26.68 7.99
C LYS A 242 0.29 -26.65 9.34
N LYS A 243 1.60 -26.41 9.38
CA LYS A 243 2.44 -26.52 10.59
C LYS A 243 3.04 -25.19 11.04
N ILE A 244 3.11 -24.21 10.16
CA ILE A 244 3.79 -22.93 10.38
C ILE A 244 2.86 -21.79 9.98
N ASN A 245 2.84 -20.73 10.77
CA ASN A 245 2.09 -19.53 10.44
C ASN A 245 2.65 -18.86 9.19
N SER A 246 1.75 -18.52 8.26
CA SER A 246 2.02 -17.82 6.99
C SER A 246 2.48 -16.37 7.14
N GLY A 247 2.24 -15.75 8.31
CA GLY A 247 2.66 -14.38 8.62
C GLY A 247 3.56 -14.33 9.86
N TYR A 248 4.43 -13.33 9.91
CA TYR A 248 5.38 -13.11 11.00
C TYR A 248 5.15 -11.75 11.65
N LYS A 249 5.08 -11.74 12.98
CA LYS A 249 4.77 -10.57 13.78
C LYS A 249 5.91 -10.35 14.76
N ALA A 250 6.56 -9.21 14.64
CA ALA A 250 7.65 -8.78 15.50
C ALA A 250 7.26 -7.50 16.26
N LEU A 251 7.69 -7.40 17.51
CA LEU A 251 7.55 -6.21 18.32
C LEU A 251 8.92 -5.64 18.65
N PHE A 252 9.16 -4.40 18.27
CA PHE A 252 10.35 -3.64 18.60
C PHE A 252 9.99 -2.62 19.68
N TYR A 253 10.62 -2.72 20.85
CA TYR A 253 10.36 -1.78 21.95
C TYR A 253 11.65 -1.27 22.56
N GLY A 254 11.59 -0.07 23.16
CA GLY A 254 12.72 0.56 23.84
C GLY A 254 12.80 2.06 23.53
N PRO A 255 13.80 2.78 24.07
CA PRO A 255 13.88 4.23 23.97
C PRO A 255 13.84 4.75 22.52
N PRO A 256 13.37 5.98 22.29
CA PRO A 256 13.39 6.59 20.96
C PRO A 256 14.83 6.72 20.44
N GLY A 257 14.99 6.75 19.11
CA GLY A 257 16.30 6.95 18.47
C GLY A 257 17.27 5.76 18.53
N THR A 258 16.83 4.59 19.00
CA THR A 258 17.65 3.36 19.13
C THR A 258 17.69 2.49 17.86
N GLY A 259 17.02 2.89 16.77
CA GLY A 259 17.13 2.25 15.46
C GLY A 259 15.93 1.40 15.02
N LYS A 260 14.84 1.32 15.79
CA LYS A 260 13.63 0.52 15.45
C LYS A 260 13.13 0.73 14.01
N THR A 261 12.89 1.99 13.62
CA THR A 261 12.41 2.36 12.28
C THR A 261 13.47 2.13 11.19
N LEU A 262 14.75 2.35 11.52
CA LEU A 262 15.87 2.10 10.61
C LEU A 262 15.98 0.60 10.30
N THR A 263 15.89 -0.26 11.31
CA THR A 263 15.92 -1.72 11.14
C THR A 263 14.82 -2.20 10.20
N ALA A 264 13.58 -1.71 10.37
CA ALA A 264 12.48 -2.08 9.49
C ALA A 264 12.75 -1.67 8.02
N SER A 265 13.28 -0.45 7.82
CA SER A 265 13.65 0.06 6.50
C SER A 265 14.75 -0.79 5.85
N LEU A 266 15.76 -1.21 6.63
CA LEU A 266 16.86 -2.05 6.16
C LEU A 266 16.41 -3.47 5.83
N LEU A 267 15.52 -4.08 6.64
CA LEU A 267 14.92 -5.38 6.32
C LEU A 267 14.19 -5.35 4.97
N GLY A 268 13.48 -4.27 4.67
CA GLY A 268 12.87 -4.05 3.35
C GLY A 268 13.91 -3.91 2.24
N LYS A 269 14.91 -3.04 2.44
CA LYS A 269 15.99 -2.79 1.47
C LYS A 269 16.72 -4.08 1.08
N MET A 270 17.11 -4.90 2.07
CA MET A 270 17.83 -6.16 1.85
C MET A 270 17.03 -7.20 1.05
N ASN A 271 15.71 -7.20 1.19
CA ASN A 271 14.82 -8.15 0.54
C ASN A 271 14.10 -7.56 -0.68
N SER A 272 14.43 -6.32 -1.09
CA SER A 272 13.74 -5.59 -2.15
C SER A 272 12.22 -5.50 -1.95
N LEU A 273 11.78 -5.36 -0.70
CA LEU A 273 10.37 -5.24 -0.32
C LEU A 273 10.05 -3.79 0.05
N ASP A 274 8.85 -3.35 -0.33
CA ASP A 274 8.33 -2.06 0.11
C ASP A 274 7.91 -2.16 1.58
N VAL A 275 8.31 -1.17 2.38
CA VAL A 275 7.98 -1.07 3.80
C VAL A 275 7.01 0.09 3.98
N TYR A 276 5.82 -0.17 4.50
CA TYR A 276 4.82 0.88 4.76
C TYR A 276 4.76 1.20 6.24
N ARG A 277 5.12 2.44 6.59
CA ARG A 277 4.90 3.01 7.92
C ARG A 277 3.46 3.47 8.08
N VAL A 278 2.79 2.88 9.05
CA VAL A 278 1.46 3.26 9.50
C VAL A 278 1.64 3.90 10.87
N ASP A 279 1.23 5.17 10.99
CA ASP A 279 1.27 5.90 12.25
C ASP A 279 -0.06 5.71 12.98
N LEU A 280 -0.04 4.92 14.06
CA LEU A 280 -1.25 4.55 14.78
C LEU A 280 -1.86 5.70 15.58
N SER A 281 -1.06 6.68 16.01
CA SER A 281 -1.57 7.83 16.76
C SER A 281 -2.44 8.73 15.86
N GLN A 282 -2.10 8.85 14.58
CA GLN A 282 -2.89 9.60 13.58
C GLN A 282 -4.22 8.94 13.23
N ILE A 283 -4.25 7.61 13.31
CA ILE A 283 -5.38 6.77 12.92
C ILE A 283 -6.43 6.76 14.04
N VAL A 284 -6.01 6.56 15.29
CA VAL A 284 -6.90 6.51 16.45
C VAL A 284 -7.50 7.89 16.78
N SER A 285 -6.82 8.99 16.44
CA SER A 285 -7.20 10.34 16.88
C SER A 285 -8.21 11.08 16.00
N LYS A 286 -8.42 10.69 14.73
CA LYS A 286 -9.09 11.59 13.77
C LYS A 286 -10.58 11.37 13.51
N TYR A 287 -11.11 10.17 13.28
CA TYR A 287 -12.54 10.02 13.00
C TYR A 287 -13.09 8.63 13.37
N ILE A 288 -14.11 8.59 14.23
CA ILE A 288 -14.82 7.36 14.63
C ILE A 288 -15.53 6.82 13.37
N GLY A 289 -14.97 5.77 12.73
CA GLY A 289 -15.57 5.05 11.59
C GLY A 289 -14.79 5.11 10.27
N GLU A 290 -14.25 6.28 9.86
CA GLU A 290 -13.42 6.37 8.64
C GLU A 290 -12.06 5.70 8.82
N THR A 291 -11.54 5.70 10.05
CA THR A 291 -10.29 5.05 10.44
C THR A 291 -10.30 3.55 10.14
N GLU A 292 -11.40 2.84 10.39
CA GLU A 292 -11.51 1.40 10.18
C GLU A 292 -11.48 1.05 8.68
N LYS A 293 -12.21 1.82 7.85
CA LYS A 293 -12.19 1.66 6.40
C LYS A 293 -10.79 1.90 5.83
N ASN A 294 -10.09 2.92 6.32
CA ASN A 294 -8.73 3.24 5.88
C ASN A 294 -7.71 2.16 6.31
N LEU A 295 -7.81 1.66 7.55
CA LEU A 295 -6.99 0.55 8.03
C LEU A 295 -7.26 -0.74 7.25
N SER A 296 -8.55 -1.10 7.09
CA SER A 296 -9.00 -2.22 6.27
C SER A 296 -8.34 -2.17 4.90
N ARG A 297 -8.44 -1.03 4.23
CA ARG A 297 -7.87 -0.80 2.91
C ARG A 297 -6.35 -0.99 2.87
N ILE A 298 -5.61 -0.59 3.91
CA ILE A 298 -4.16 -0.85 3.98
C ILE A 298 -3.88 -2.35 3.97
N PHE A 299 -4.58 -3.12 4.82
CA PHE A 299 -4.41 -4.57 4.89
C PHE A 299 -4.87 -5.27 3.61
N ASP A 300 -6.02 -4.86 3.03
CA ASP A 300 -6.57 -5.47 1.82
C ASP A 300 -5.65 -5.26 0.60
N ILE A 301 -5.05 -4.07 0.49
CA ILE A 301 -4.04 -3.81 -0.54
C ILE A 301 -2.77 -4.61 -0.24
N ALA A 302 -2.34 -4.65 1.02
CA ALA A 302 -1.11 -5.34 1.42
C ALA A 302 -1.21 -6.87 1.31
N GLU A 303 -2.39 -7.48 1.44
CA GLU A 303 -2.57 -8.93 1.45
C GLU A 303 -2.08 -9.61 0.17
N ASN A 304 -2.29 -8.96 -0.97
CA ASN A 304 -1.82 -9.39 -2.28
C ASN A 304 -0.41 -8.86 -2.60
N LYS A 305 0.30 -8.31 -1.62
CA LYS A 305 1.63 -7.74 -1.74
C LYS A 305 2.56 -8.37 -0.72
N ASN A 306 3.81 -8.58 -1.13
CA ASN A 306 4.86 -8.94 -0.16
C ASN A 306 5.37 -7.68 0.53
N TRP A 307 4.48 -6.92 1.18
CA TRP A 307 4.85 -5.70 1.90
C TRP A 307 5.21 -5.99 3.36
N ILE A 308 6.14 -5.20 3.89
CA ILE A 308 6.39 -5.13 5.33
C ILE A 308 5.54 -4.00 5.89
N LEU A 309 4.64 -4.30 6.82
CA LEU A 309 3.84 -3.29 7.50
C LEU A 309 4.53 -2.92 8.81
N PHE A 310 5.00 -1.67 8.90
CA PHE A 310 5.64 -1.11 10.09
C PHE A 310 4.64 -0.18 10.80
N PHE A 311 4.14 -0.61 11.95
CA PHE A 311 3.27 0.22 12.79
C PHE A 311 4.11 0.96 13.82
N ASP A 312 4.21 2.27 13.66
CA ASP A 312 4.92 3.13 14.61
C ASP A 312 3.97 3.61 15.69
N GLU A 313 4.53 3.99 16.85
CA GLU A 313 3.75 4.47 18.00
C GLU A 313 2.63 3.49 18.44
N ALA A 314 2.93 2.19 18.41
CA ALA A 314 1.98 1.13 18.73
C ALA A 314 1.57 1.04 20.22
N GLU A 315 1.95 2.02 21.05
CA GLU A 315 1.58 2.10 22.47
C GLU A 315 0.07 2.17 22.69
N SER A 316 -0.67 2.79 21.75
CA SER A 316 -2.14 2.85 21.77
C SER A 316 -2.81 1.48 21.63
N LEU A 317 -2.11 0.47 21.10
CA LEU A 317 -2.61 -0.90 21.00
C LEU A 317 -2.45 -1.67 22.31
N PHE A 318 -1.51 -1.25 23.16
CA PHE A 318 -1.12 -1.94 24.38
C PHE A 318 -1.54 -1.20 25.66
N SER A 319 -2.24 -0.07 25.53
CA SER A 319 -2.80 0.62 26.69
C SER A 319 -3.83 -0.27 27.38
N LYS A 320 -3.83 -0.29 28.73
CA LYS A 320 -4.84 -1.03 29.51
C LYS A 320 -6.24 -0.65 29.02
N ARG A 321 -7.07 -1.64 28.74
CA ARG A 321 -8.50 -1.44 28.44
C ARG A 321 -9.09 -0.58 29.57
N THR A 322 -9.55 0.62 29.24
CA THR A 322 -10.16 1.51 30.23
C THR A 322 -11.41 0.83 30.80
N SER A 323 -11.59 0.88 32.12
CA SER A 323 -12.81 0.41 32.76
C SER A 323 -13.98 1.18 32.16
N VAL A 324 -14.95 0.44 31.62
CA VAL A 324 -16.09 0.95 30.86
C VAL A 324 -16.91 1.93 31.71
N GLY A 325 -16.59 3.23 31.60
CA GLY A 325 -17.36 4.33 32.16
C GLY A 325 -18.13 5.09 31.09
N ASP A 326 -17.48 5.32 29.93
CA ASP A 326 -18.03 6.11 28.83
C ASP A 326 -18.21 5.32 27.52
N SER A 327 -19.15 5.76 26.69
CA SER A 327 -19.40 5.17 25.36
C SER A 327 -18.17 5.26 24.45
N LYS A 328 -17.38 6.34 24.55
CA LYS A 328 -16.14 6.55 23.78
C LYS A 328 -15.08 5.48 24.06
N ASP A 329 -14.97 5.02 25.29
CA ASP A 329 -14.01 3.96 25.68
C ASP A 329 -14.37 2.60 25.07
N LYS A 330 -15.68 2.29 24.94
CA LYS A 330 -16.12 1.07 24.26
C LYS A 330 -15.73 1.07 22.79
N PHE A 331 -15.93 2.20 22.10
CA PHE A 331 -15.57 2.34 20.69
C PHE A 331 -14.06 2.22 20.46
N ALA A 332 -13.24 2.85 21.31
CA ALA A 332 -11.79 2.74 21.23
C ALA A 332 -11.31 1.29 21.40
N ASN A 333 -11.86 0.57 22.39
CA ASN A 333 -11.54 -0.84 22.61
C ASN A 333 -11.93 -1.75 21.43
N GLN A 334 -13.08 -1.49 20.79
CA GLN A 334 -13.52 -2.23 19.60
C GLN A 334 -12.58 -2.01 18.41
N GLN A 335 -12.12 -0.78 18.19
CA GLN A 335 -11.17 -0.45 17.12
C GLN A 335 -9.81 -1.10 17.33
N THR A 336 -9.31 -1.11 18.58
CA THR A 336 -8.09 -1.84 18.92
C THR A 336 -8.26 -3.34 18.69
N ALA A 337 -9.40 -3.93 19.07
CA ALA A 337 -9.67 -5.35 18.82
C ALA A 337 -9.70 -5.69 17.33
N TYR A 338 -10.36 -4.87 16.50
CA TYR A 338 -10.37 -5.03 15.06
C TYR A 338 -8.96 -4.97 14.46
N LEU A 339 -8.16 -3.98 14.87
CA LEU A 339 -6.80 -3.83 14.36
C LEU A 339 -5.90 -5.01 14.79
N LEU A 340 -6.01 -5.50 16.03
CA LEU A 340 -5.30 -6.68 16.47
C LEU A 340 -5.70 -7.91 15.63
N GLN A 341 -6.98 -8.11 15.36
CA GLN A 341 -7.45 -9.19 14.48
C GLN A 341 -6.86 -9.07 13.06
N ARG A 342 -6.82 -7.87 12.48
CA ARG A 342 -6.19 -7.63 11.18
C ARG A 342 -4.69 -7.91 11.18
N VAL A 343 -3.99 -7.51 12.24
CA VAL A 343 -2.57 -7.83 12.45
C VAL A 343 -2.37 -9.34 12.54
N GLU A 344 -3.25 -10.07 13.22
CA GLU A 344 -3.19 -11.53 13.32
C GLU A 344 -3.35 -12.21 11.96
N ASN A 345 -4.34 -11.79 11.18
CA ASN A 345 -4.73 -12.41 9.91
C ASN A 345 -3.79 -12.09 8.74
N TYR A 346 -2.95 -11.06 8.85
CA TYR A 346 -2.05 -10.70 7.78
C TYR A 346 -0.95 -11.77 7.56
N ASN A 347 -0.82 -12.21 6.32
CA ASN A 347 0.09 -13.27 5.86
C ASN A 347 1.47 -12.76 5.39
N GLY A 348 1.89 -11.59 5.88
CA GLY A 348 3.21 -10.99 5.62
C GLY A 348 3.95 -10.64 6.91
N LEU A 349 5.01 -9.84 6.80
CA LEU A 349 5.76 -9.35 7.96
C LEU A 349 5.08 -8.10 8.54
N ILE A 350 4.72 -8.15 9.82
CA ILE A 350 4.33 -7.00 10.62
C ILE A 350 5.40 -6.71 11.65
N ILE A 351 5.79 -5.45 11.73
CA ILE A 351 6.67 -4.92 12.76
C ILE A 351 5.89 -3.86 13.53
N LEU A 352 5.62 -4.13 14.81
CA LEU A 352 5.05 -3.15 15.73
C LEU A 352 6.21 -2.45 16.44
N ALA A 353 6.19 -1.14 16.54
CA ALA A 353 7.20 -0.36 17.25
C ALA A 353 6.59 0.51 18.34
N THR A 354 7.18 0.48 19.53
CA THR A 354 6.76 1.33 20.67
C THR A 354 7.97 1.85 21.43
N ASN A 355 7.82 3.02 22.06
CA ASN A 355 8.86 3.60 22.90
C ASN A 355 8.78 3.12 24.36
N LEU A 356 7.63 2.57 24.76
CA LEU A 356 7.35 2.14 26.12
C LEU A 356 7.56 0.64 26.28
N LYS A 357 7.80 0.20 27.51
CA LYS A 357 7.69 -1.23 27.81
C LYS A 357 6.21 -1.62 27.62
N PRO A 358 5.91 -2.50 26.67
CA PRO A 358 4.54 -2.74 26.28
C PRO A 358 3.83 -3.55 27.38
N ASN A 359 2.62 -3.14 27.75
CA ASN A 359 1.77 -3.89 28.68
C ASN A 359 0.82 -4.78 27.88
N ILE A 360 1.36 -5.86 27.33
CA ILE A 360 0.66 -6.76 26.40
C ILE A 360 -0.10 -7.82 27.20
N ASP A 361 -1.32 -8.14 26.78
CA ASP A 361 -2.00 -9.32 27.31
C ASP A 361 -1.31 -10.62 26.86
N ASP A 362 -1.45 -11.67 27.68
CA ASP A 362 -0.81 -12.96 27.39
C ASP A 362 -1.31 -13.57 26.06
N ALA A 363 -2.53 -13.23 25.65
CA ALA A 363 -3.14 -13.74 24.43
C ALA A 363 -2.43 -13.21 23.18
N PHE A 364 -2.14 -11.90 23.12
CA PHE A 364 -1.44 -11.29 21.99
C PHE A 364 0.05 -11.59 22.03
N SER A 365 0.66 -11.63 23.22
CA SER A 365 2.08 -12.00 23.39
C SER A 365 2.42 -13.35 22.75
N ARG A 366 1.57 -14.36 22.91
CA ARG A 366 1.73 -15.70 22.28
C ARG A 366 1.72 -15.69 20.76
N ARG A 367 1.21 -14.63 20.13
CA ARG A 367 1.10 -14.51 18.67
C ARG A 367 2.27 -13.75 18.05
N LEU A 368 3.06 -13.06 18.86
CA LEU A 368 4.31 -12.43 18.44
C LEU A 368 5.41 -13.48 18.37
N GLN A 369 6.04 -13.63 17.20
CA GLN A 369 7.16 -14.56 17.01
C GLN A 369 8.50 -13.97 17.49
N SER A 370 8.61 -12.64 17.53
CA SER A 370 9.80 -11.94 18.03
C SER A 370 9.40 -10.74 18.88
N VAL A 371 10.07 -10.57 20.03
CA VAL A 371 9.89 -9.43 20.93
C VAL A 371 11.28 -8.87 21.27
N ILE A 372 11.69 -7.84 20.55
CA ILE A 372 13.06 -7.33 20.54
C ILE A 372 13.15 -6.05 21.35
N TYR A 373 14.01 -6.06 22.37
CA TYR A 373 14.30 -4.87 23.18
C TYR A 373 15.52 -4.11 22.65
N TYR A 374 15.29 -2.89 22.18
CA TYR A 374 16.33 -1.96 21.74
C TYR A 374 16.84 -1.14 22.93
N LYS A 375 18.09 -1.41 23.33
CA LYS A 375 18.78 -0.68 24.41
C LYS A 375 19.47 0.57 23.87
N LEU A 376 19.80 1.50 24.78
CA LEU A 376 20.73 2.57 24.46
C LEU A 376 22.12 1.97 24.16
N PRO A 377 22.85 2.53 23.18
CA PRO A 377 24.16 2.01 22.79
C PRO A 377 25.18 2.21 23.92
N ASN A 378 25.98 1.17 24.16
CA ASN A 378 27.10 1.24 25.09
C ASN A 378 28.25 2.11 24.54
N LYS A 379 29.28 2.38 25.35
CA LYS A 379 30.45 3.20 24.94
C LYS A 379 31.05 2.75 23.60
N SER A 380 31.28 1.44 23.42
CA SER A 380 31.90 0.92 22.20
C SER A 380 31.02 1.08 20.97
N GLN A 381 29.70 0.95 21.14
CA GLN A 381 28.71 1.15 20.08
C GLN A 381 28.55 2.63 19.73
N LYS A 382 28.48 3.52 20.72
CA LYS A 382 28.46 4.98 20.52
C LYS A 382 29.69 5.45 19.75
N LEU A 383 30.87 4.94 20.10
CA LEU A 383 32.11 5.30 19.40
C LEU A 383 32.05 4.91 17.92
N LYS A 384 31.54 3.71 17.60
CA LYS A 384 31.34 3.28 16.20
C LYS A 384 30.30 4.15 15.49
N LEU A 385 29.18 4.47 16.16
CA LEU A 385 28.14 5.35 15.60
C LEU A 385 28.71 6.73 15.26
N TRP A 386 29.50 7.32 16.16
CA TRP A 386 30.19 8.58 15.93
C TRP A 386 31.17 8.51 14.76
N MET A 387 32.02 7.48 14.73
CA MET A 387 32.98 7.29 13.64
C MET A 387 32.28 7.17 12.29
N ASN A 388 31.27 6.31 12.17
CA ASN A 388 30.53 6.11 10.92
C ASN A 388 29.79 7.38 10.49
N ALA A 389 29.17 8.08 11.43
CA ALA A 389 28.37 9.26 11.10
C ALA A 389 29.22 10.50 10.77
N LEU A 390 30.46 10.55 11.24
CA LEU A 390 31.43 11.62 10.94
C LEU A 390 32.39 11.27 9.79
N ASP A 391 32.36 10.03 9.32
CA ASP A 391 33.16 9.58 8.19
C ASP A 391 32.88 10.46 6.97
N SER A 392 33.94 10.83 6.26
CA SER A 392 33.89 11.73 5.10
C SER A 392 33.38 13.17 5.35
N ILE A 393 33.01 13.56 6.58
CA ILE A 393 32.50 14.92 6.87
C ILE A 393 33.31 15.69 7.95
N SER A 394 34.20 15.01 8.67
CA SER A 394 35.10 15.66 9.64
C SER A 394 36.45 14.95 9.75
N ASN A 395 37.47 15.68 10.18
CA ASN A 395 38.80 15.14 10.48
C ASN A 395 38.96 14.70 11.95
N LEU A 396 37.86 14.55 12.70
CA LEU A 396 37.91 14.15 14.11
C LEU A 396 38.37 12.70 14.25
N THR A 397 39.30 12.47 15.18
CA THR A 397 39.88 11.15 15.41
C THR A 397 39.08 10.34 16.42
N LYS A 398 39.34 9.03 16.47
CA LYS A 398 38.78 8.14 17.50
C LYS A 398 39.08 8.61 18.93
N ASN A 399 40.24 9.24 19.14
CA ASN A 399 40.64 9.76 20.46
C ASN A 399 39.74 10.92 20.88
N ASP A 400 39.44 11.84 19.95
CA ASP A 400 38.57 12.99 20.21
C ASP A 400 37.14 12.56 20.61
N LEU A 401 36.67 11.46 20.02
CA LEU A 401 35.32 10.93 20.24
C LEU A 401 35.20 10.00 21.45
N ASN A 402 36.31 9.55 22.02
CA ASN A 402 36.31 8.58 23.13
C ASN A 402 35.71 9.16 24.41
N ASP A 403 36.03 10.42 24.72
CA ASP A 403 35.53 11.13 25.90
C ASP A 403 34.02 11.34 25.80
N ILE A 404 33.57 11.83 24.64
CA ILE A 404 32.15 12.04 24.36
C ILE A 404 31.35 10.73 24.43
N SER A 405 31.91 9.65 23.89
CA SER A 405 31.29 8.33 23.91
C SER A 405 31.21 7.74 25.32
N THR A 406 32.05 8.20 26.26
CA THR A 406 32.05 7.76 27.65
C THR A 406 31.05 8.57 28.48
N ASN A 407 31.10 9.89 28.37
CA ASN A 407 30.45 10.79 29.33
C ASN A 407 28.99 11.09 29.02
N TYR A 408 28.51 10.83 27.79
CA TYR A 408 27.15 11.18 27.39
C TYR A 408 26.35 9.96 26.92
N GLU A 409 25.20 9.71 27.54
CA GLU A 409 24.24 8.69 27.11
C GLU A 409 23.37 9.22 25.97
N LEU A 410 23.74 8.90 24.74
CA LEU A 410 23.06 9.34 23.52
C LEU A 410 22.57 8.15 22.70
N SER A 411 21.38 8.27 22.13
CA SER A 411 20.87 7.33 21.12
C SER A 411 21.48 7.62 19.74
N GLY A 412 21.36 6.68 18.79
CA GLY A 412 21.79 6.93 17.40
C GLY A 412 21.05 8.11 16.74
N GLY A 413 19.75 8.26 17.06
CA GLY A 413 18.96 9.42 16.65
C GLY A 413 19.48 10.73 17.23
N SER A 414 19.82 10.73 18.53
CA SER A 414 20.40 11.90 19.21
C SER A 414 21.76 12.26 18.59
N ILE A 415 22.63 11.28 18.30
CA ILE A 415 23.92 11.50 17.62
C ILE A 415 23.72 12.19 16.26
N LYS A 416 22.75 11.72 15.46
CA LYS A 416 22.42 12.34 14.17
C LYS A 416 22.00 13.81 14.31
N ASN A 417 21.16 14.12 15.30
CA ASN A 417 20.74 15.49 15.59
C ASN A 417 21.92 16.38 16.00
N VAL A 418 22.83 15.85 16.83
CA VAL A 418 24.05 16.55 17.25
C VAL A 418 24.94 16.85 16.05
N ILE A 419 25.17 15.87 15.15
CA ILE A 419 26.00 16.07 13.95
C ILE A 419 25.38 17.11 13.03
N GLN A 420 24.06 17.05 12.81
CA GLN A 420 23.35 18.04 12.01
C GLN A 420 23.56 19.46 12.59
N HIS A 421 23.44 19.61 13.91
CA HIS A 421 23.68 20.88 14.57
C HIS A 421 25.14 21.34 14.44
N ALA A 422 26.10 20.45 14.68
CA ALA A 422 27.52 20.75 14.59
C ALA A 422 27.94 21.16 13.17
N TRP A 423 27.39 20.51 12.15
CA TRP A 423 27.59 20.87 10.75
C TRP A 423 27.01 22.26 10.42
N LEU A 424 25.81 22.58 10.92
CA LEU A 424 25.23 23.91 10.72
C LEU A 424 26.08 25.02 11.36
N LEU A 425 26.58 24.81 12.57
CA LEU A 425 27.49 25.75 13.23
C LEU A 425 28.79 25.94 12.45
N SER A 426 29.41 24.85 12.00
CA SER A 426 30.64 24.95 11.22
C SER A 426 30.45 25.70 9.91
N LYS A 427 29.26 25.59 9.28
CA LYS A 427 28.91 26.39 8.10
C LYS A 427 28.65 27.87 8.40
N GLN A 428 28.12 28.22 9.58
CA GLN A 428 27.99 29.62 9.99
C GLN A 428 29.36 30.27 10.23
N GLU A 429 30.30 29.50 10.77
CA GLU A 429 31.65 29.97 11.10
C GLU A 429 32.65 29.83 9.93
N ASN A 430 32.23 29.23 8.81
CA ASN A 430 33.11 28.86 7.68
C ASN A 430 34.32 28.01 8.10
N THR A 431 34.10 27.08 9.04
CA THR A 431 35.10 26.16 9.58
C THR A 431 34.73 24.69 9.32
N GLU A 432 35.68 23.79 9.54
CA GLU A 432 35.41 22.36 9.61
C GLU A 432 34.67 21.99 10.91
N ILE A 433 34.07 20.80 10.95
CA ILE A 433 33.45 20.31 12.19
C ILE A 433 34.54 20.06 13.23
N THR A 434 34.52 20.84 14.30
CA THR A 434 35.41 20.69 15.45
C THR A 434 34.71 19.97 16.61
N ILE A 435 35.50 19.51 17.58
CA ILE A 435 34.97 18.89 18.81
C ILE A 435 34.08 19.86 19.60
N ASN A 436 34.34 21.17 19.51
CA ASN A 436 33.54 22.19 20.18
C ASN A 436 32.14 22.30 19.57
N HIS A 437 32.00 22.21 18.24
CA HIS A 437 30.69 22.15 17.60
C HIS A 437 29.88 20.93 18.07
N ILE A 438 30.55 19.77 18.22
CA ILE A 438 29.91 18.55 18.73
C ILE A 438 29.46 18.76 20.17
N ARG A 439 30.32 19.26 21.07
CA ARG A 439 29.95 19.54 22.48
C ARG A 439 28.76 20.49 22.59
N LEU A 440 28.70 21.54 21.79
CA LEU A 440 27.57 22.46 21.73
C LEU A 440 26.28 21.76 21.26
N GLY A 441 26.39 20.88 20.26
CA GLY A 441 25.26 20.06 19.80
C GLY A 441 24.77 19.09 20.88
N ILE A 442 25.69 18.43 21.61
CA ILE A 442 25.35 17.54 22.73
C ILE A 442 24.60 18.31 23.81
N LYS A 443 25.13 19.48 24.21
CA LYS A 443 24.49 20.35 25.20
C LYS A 443 23.06 20.69 24.78
N ARG A 444 22.86 21.07 23.53
CA ARG A 444 21.52 21.38 22.99
C ARG A 444 20.58 20.18 23.05
N GLU A 445 21.05 18.99 22.66
CA GLU A 445 20.22 17.78 22.65
C GLU A 445 19.85 17.33 24.08
N LEU A 446 20.80 17.36 25.02
CA LEU A 446 20.52 17.03 26.42
C LEU A 446 19.57 18.02 27.09
N ASN A 447 19.71 19.32 26.80
CA ASN A 447 18.76 20.34 27.27
C ASN A 447 17.35 20.10 26.73
N LYS A 448 17.22 19.64 25.48
CA LYS A 448 15.92 19.30 24.87
C LYS A 448 15.27 18.08 25.54
N GLU A 449 16.09 17.14 26.01
CA GLU A 449 15.63 15.97 26.80
C GLU A 449 15.39 16.31 28.29
N GLY A 450 15.59 17.57 28.71
CA GLY A 450 15.39 18.00 30.10
C GLY A 450 16.51 17.55 31.06
N LYS A 451 17.67 17.15 30.56
CA LYS A 451 18.85 16.79 31.37
C LYS A 451 19.76 18.01 31.56
N VAL A 452 20.16 18.29 32.81
CA VAL A 452 21.06 19.42 33.13
C VAL A 452 22.47 19.11 32.65
N PHE A 453 23.06 20.04 31.90
CA PHE A 453 24.44 19.96 31.39
C PHE A 453 25.36 20.80 32.27
N GLU A 454 26.18 20.16 33.10
CA GLU A 454 27.31 20.82 33.78
C GLU A 454 28.58 20.63 32.95
N LEU A 455 29.28 21.74 32.67
CA LEU A 455 30.61 21.73 32.07
C LEU A 455 31.61 21.77 33.21
N ASP A 456 32.55 20.83 33.21
CA ASP A 456 33.88 21.04 33.81
C ASP A 456 34.74 21.88 32.86
#